data_AF-A0A1H9H846-F1
#
_entry.id   AF-A0A1H9H846-F1
#
_cell.length_a   1.000
_cell.length_b   1.000
_cell.length_c   1.000
_cell.angle_alpha   90.00
_cell.angle_beta   90.00
_cell.angle_gamma   90.00
#
_symmetry.space_group_name_H-M   'P 1'
#
loop_
_entity.id
_entity.type
_entity.pdbx_description
1 polymer ?
#
loop_
_entity_poly.entity_id
_entity_poly.type
_entity_poly.pdbx_seq_one_letter_code
_entity_poly.pdbx_strand_id
1 'polypeptide(L)'
;MNTFLDWFNTNQDIDHVLKAAFAHLWFVTIHPFEDGNGRITRAITDMQLARADQSKQRFHSMSAQIQIERTQNYDILESPQKGNLDITTCLKWFLKCLLHSMAQTDETIATILKRVQFWETHLTTDFNLRQQKILHLLLDDFFGKLTVSK
;
A
#
# COMPACT_ATOMS: atom_id res chain seq x y z
N MET A 1 8.48 3.95 -25.46
CA MET A 1 7.36 3.16 -24.91
C MET A 1 7.43 1.67 -25.30
N ASN A 2 7.59 1.32 -26.58
CA ASN A 2 7.67 -0.10 -27.01
C ASN A 2 8.71 -0.91 -26.23
N THR A 3 9.94 -0.39 -26.10
CA THR A 3 11.01 -1.02 -25.30
C THR A 3 10.60 -1.30 -23.85
N PHE A 4 9.87 -0.39 -23.22
CA PHE A 4 9.36 -0.58 -21.86
C PHE A 4 8.32 -1.71 -21.81
N LEU A 5 7.38 -1.74 -22.76
CA LEU A 5 6.34 -2.77 -22.81
C LEU A 5 6.91 -4.15 -23.10
N ASP A 6 7.86 -4.25 -24.04
CA ASP A 6 8.54 -5.50 -24.37
C ASP A 6 9.29 -6.03 -23.15
N TRP A 7 10.07 -5.18 -22.47
CA TRP A 7 10.74 -5.54 -21.22
C TRP A 7 9.74 -5.95 -20.12
N PHE A 8 8.68 -5.16 -19.91
CA PHE A 8 7.72 -5.34 -18.84
C PHE A 8 7.03 -6.70 -18.91
N ASN A 9 6.73 -7.16 -20.13
CA ASN A 9 6.06 -8.42 -20.40
C ASN A 9 7.00 -9.64 -20.49
N THR A 10 8.31 -9.43 -20.56
CA THR A 10 9.28 -10.53 -20.65
C THR A 10 9.59 -11.11 -19.27
N ASN A 11 9.64 -12.44 -19.13
CA ASN A 11 10.20 -13.06 -17.93
C ASN A 11 11.71 -12.85 -17.90
N GLN A 12 12.21 -12.24 -16.83
CA GLN A 12 13.63 -11.99 -16.62
C GLN A 12 14.08 -12.68 -15.35
N ASP A 13 15.38 -12.98 -15.27
CA ASP A 13 16.02 -13.46 -14.06
C ASP A 13 16.30 -12.29 -13.10
N ILE A 14 15.22 -11.62 -12.69
CA ILE A 14 15.21 -10.51 -11.73
C ILE A 14 14.13 -10.83 -10.71
N ASP A 15 14.42 -10.56 -9.44
CA ASP A 15 13.42 -10.63 -8.38
C ASP A 15 12.15 -9.85 -8.76
N HIS A 16 10.98 -10.46 -8.59
CA HIS A 16 9.72 -9.89 -9.07
C HIS A 16 9.32 -8.59 -8.35
N VAL A 17 9.71 -8.42 -7.09
CA VAL A 17 9.47 -7.17 -6.35
C VAL A 17 10.37 -6.07 -6.90
N LEU A 18 11.64 -6.37 -7.18
CA LEU A 18 12.54 -5.43 -7.86
C LEU A 18 12.05 -5.08 -9.26
N LYS A 19 11.50 -6.06 -10.01
CA LYS A 19 10.87 -5.80 -11.30
C LYS A 19 9.69 -4.83 -11.19
N ALA A 20 8.88 -4.93 -10.14
CA ALA A 20 7.82 -3.96 -9.87
C ALA A 20 8.38 -2.55 -9.59
N ALA A 21 9.46 -2.46 -8.82
CA ALA A 21 10.15 -1.20 -8.53
C ALA A 21 10.72 -0.54 -9.80
N PHE A 22 11.37 -1.32 -10.66
CA PHE A 22 11.85 -0.84 -11.96
C PHE A 22 10.71 -0.38 -12.86
N ALA A 23 9.62 -1.15 -12.93
CA ALA A 23 8.45 -0.76 -13.71
C ALA A 23 7.85 0.57 -13.25
N HIS A 24 7.74 0.76 -11.93
CA HIS A 24 7.32 2.03 -11.32
C HIS A 24 8.21 3.18 -11.77
N LEU A 25 9.53 3.04 -11.56
CA LEU A 25 10.52 4.09 -11.83
C LEU A 25 10.59 4.45 -13.32
N TRP A 26 10.61 3.45 -14.20
CA TRP A 26 10.73 3.72 -15.63
C TRP A 26 9.47 4.33 -16.20
N PHE A 27 8.28 3.89 -15.79
CA PHE A 27 7.06 4.48 -16.32
C PHE A 27 6.88 5.93 -15.87
N VAL A 28 7.15 6.25 -14.60
CA VAL A 28 7.09 7.64 -14.12
C VAL A 28 8.14 8.52 -14.80
N THR A 29 9.30 7.97 -15.14
CA THR A 29 10.38 8.69 -15.85
C THR A 29 10.06 8.89 -17.33
N ILE A 30 9.47 7.89 -18.01
CA ILE A 30 9.08 8.00 -19.42
C ILE A 30 7.96 9.03 -19.59
N HIS A 31 7.03 9.10 -18.62
CA HIS A 31 5.91 10.06 -18.58
C HIS A 31 5.17 10.21 -19.93
N PRO A 32 4.62 9.12 -20.50
CA PRO A 32 4.16 9.10 -21.90
C PRO A 32 2.83 9.82 -22.16
N PHE A 33 2.11 10.25 -21.13
CA PHE A 33 0.80 10.92 -21.26
C PHE A 33 0.84 12.37 -20.78
N GLU A 34 -0.11 13.19 -21.23
CA GLU A 34 -0.30 14.58 -20.76
C GLU A 34 -0.79 14.64 -19.30
N ASP A 35 -1.67 13.73 -18.90
CA ASP A 35 -2.14 13.56 -17.51
C ASP A 35 -2.32 12.07 -17.18
N GLY A 36 -2.33 11.75 -15.89
CA GLY A 36 -2.67 10.43 -15.38
C GLY A 36 -1.47 9.49 -15.23
N ASN A 37 -0.26 9.92 -15.56
CA ASN A 37 0.95 9.10 -15.43
C ASN A 37 1.06 8.49 -14.04
N GLY A 38 0.95 9.27 -12.96
CA GLY A 38 1.02 8.74 -11.59
C GLY A 38 -0.09 7.74 -11.21
N ARG A 39 -1.28 7.82 -11.83
CA ARG A 39 -2.34 6.82 -11.64
C ARG A 39 -1.98 5.52 -12.37
N ILE A 40 -1.48 5.62 -13.60
CA ILE A 40 -1.06 4.46 -14.39
C ILE A 40 0.18 3.81 -13.79
N THR A 41 1.19 4.58 -13.34
CA THR A 41 2.38 4.09 -12.63
C THR A 41 1.98 3.21 -11.45
N ARG A 42 1.05 3.68 -10.63
CA ARG A 42 0.54 2.92 -9.48
C ARG A 42 -0.14 1.63 -9.91
N ALA A 43 -1.01 1.69 -10.93
CA ALA A 43 -1.69 0.51 -11.45
C ALA A 43 -0.72 -0.55 -12.00
N ILE A 44 0.31 -0.16 -12.77
CA ILE A 44 1.30 -1.12 -13.28
C ILE A 44 2.19 -1.69 -12.17
N THR A 45 2.47 -0.90 -11.13
CA THR A 45 3.25 -1.31 -9.96
C THR A 45 2.49 -2.39 -9.21
N ASP A 46 1.22 -2.11 -8.90
CA ASP A 46 0.32 -3.05 -8.25
C ASP A 46 0.13 -4.32 -9.07
N MET A 47 0.07 -4.22 -10.40
CA MET A 47 -0.01 -5.39 -11.28
C MET A 47 1.25 -6.27 -11.22
N GLN A 48 2.45 -5.68 -11.18
CA GLN A 48 3.69 -6.46 -11.03
C GLN A 48 3.85 -7.05 -9.63
N LEU A 49 3.48 -6.30 -8.58
CA LEU A 49 3.46 -6.85 -7.22
C LEU A 49 2.49 -8.01 -7.08
N ALA A 50 1.30 -7.93 -7.68
CA ALA A 50 0.36 -9.05 -7.70
C ALA A 50 0.92 -10.29 -8.42
N ARG A 51 1.77 -10.10 -9.45
CA ARG A 51 2.50 -11.21 -10.10
C ARG A 51 3.60 -11.75 -9.18
N ALA A 52 4.26 -10.90 -8.40
CA ALA A 52 5.29 -11.28 -7.44
C ALA A 52 4.74 -12.09 -6.27
N ASP A 53 3.56 -11.72 -5.75
CA ASP A 53 2.92 -12.36 -4.60
C ASP A 53 2.52 -13.82 -4.85
N GLN A 54 2.41 -14.25 -6.11
CA GLN A 54 1.96 -15.59 -6.53
C GLN A 54 0.64 -16.02 -5.86
N SER A 55 -0.18 -15.04 -5.44
CA SER A 55 -1.39 -15.24 -4.67
C SER A 55 -2.52 -14.41 -5.24
N LYS A 56 -3.75 -14.93 -5.14
CA LYS A 56 -4.97 -14.17 -5.45
C LYS A 56 -5.37 -13.24 -4.29
N GLN A 57 -4.78 -13.43 -3.12
CA GLN A 57 -5.07 -12.66 -1.93
C GLN A 57 -3.92 -11.68 -1.68
N ARG A 58 -4.25 -10.39 -1.71
CA ARG A 58 -3.30 -9.31 -1.46
C ARG A 58 -3.68 -8.57 -0.18
N PHE A 59 -2.78 -8.62 0.79
CA PHE A 59 -2.95 -8.01 2.10
C PHE A 59 -2.02 -6.81 2.27
N HIS A 60 -1.86 -5.98 1.24
CA HIS A 60 -1.12 -4.73 1.34
C HIS A 60 -1.57 -3.77 0.25
N SER A 61 -1.48 -2.47 0.53
CA SER A 61 -1.82 -1.42 -0.44
C SER A 61 -0.61 -0.52 -0.70
N MET A 62 0.23 -0.93 -1.67
CA MET A 62 1.39 -0.14 -2.08
C MET A 62 0.97 1.25 -2.56
N SER A 63 -0.10 1.34 -3.35
CA SER A 63 -0.63 2.61 -3.85
C SER A 63 -1.09 3.58 -2.74
N ALA A 64 -1.67 3.08 -1.65
CA ALA A 64 -2.04 3.91 -0.50
C ALA A 64 -0.79 4.40 0.23
N GLN A 65 0.20 3.53 0.43
CA GLN A 65 1.43 3.91 1.11
C GLN A 65 2.26 4.92 0.31
N ILE A 66 2.38 4.75 -1.01
CA ILE A 66 3.01 5.74 -1.90
C ILE A 66 2.31 7.10 -1.81
N GLN A 67 0.98 7.11 -1.67
CA GLN A 67 0.21 8.35 -1.54
C GLN A 67 0.52 9.08 -0.21
N ILE A 68 0.68 8.33 0.88
CA ILE A 68 1.08 8.85 2.19
C ILE A 68 2.51 9.43 2.12
N GLU A 69 3.42 8.71 1.45
CA GLU A 69 4.84 9.07 1.36
C GLU A 69 5.20 10.00 0.18
N ARG A 70 4.19 10.55 -0.51
CA ARG A 70 4.37 11.28 -1.79
C ARG A 70 5.40 12.42 -1.74
N THR A 71 5.56 13.09 -0.60
CA THR A 71 6.48 14.23 -0.48
C THR A 71 7.93 13.77 -0.54
N GLN A 72 8.25 12.62 0.08
CA GLN A 72 9.57 12.01 0.00
C GLN A 72 9.83 11.40 -1.39
N ASN A 73 8.75 10.98 -2.07
CA ASN A 73 8.82 10.37 -3.39
C ASN A 73 9.39 11.33 -4.46
N TYR A 74 8.98 12.60 -4.48
CA TYR A 74 9.44 13.55 -5.51
C TYR A 74 10.96 13.79 -5.46
N ASP A 75 11.51 14.04 -4.27
CA ASP A 75 12.95 14.29 -4.10
C ASP A 75 13.78 13.06 -4.48
N ILE A 76 13.28 11.87 -4.15
CA ILE A 76 13.97 10.60 -4.40
C ILE A 76 13.88 10.20 -5.87
N LEU A 77 12.78 10.51 -6.57
CA LEU A 77 12.62 10.23 -8.01
C LEU A 77 13.35 11.24 -8.90
N GLU A 78 13.58 12.47 -8.44
CA GLU A 78 14.36 13.48 -9.17
C GLU A 78 15.87 13.24 -9.09
N SER A 79 16.36 12.63 -8.00
CA SER A 79 17.80 12.47 -7.75
C SER A 79 18.56 11.67 -8.83
N PRO A 80 18.07 10.52 -9.34
CA PRO A 80 18.77 9.75 -10.36
C PRO A 80 18.81 10.44 -11.72
N GLN A 81 17.85 11.33 -12.00
CA GLN A 81 17.73 12.03 -13.28
C GLN A 81 18.80 13.13 -13.45
N LYS A 82 19.44 13.55 -12.36
CA LYS A 82 20.46 14.63 -12.34
C LYS A 82 21.90 14.10 -12.27
N GLY A 83 22.12 12.79 -12.36
CA GLY A 83 23.44 12.18 -12.15
C GLY A 83 23.66 10.86 -12.89
N ASN A 84 24.35 9.92 -12.24
CA ASN A 84 24.98 8.73 -12.81
C ASN A 84 23.98 7.60 -13.19
N LEU A 85 22.67 7.88 -13.19
CA LEU A 85 21.60 6.87 -13.19
C LEU A 85 21.68 5.84 -12.04
N ASP A 86 22.27 6.21 -10.89
CA ASP A 86 22.19 5.36 -9.70
C ASP A 86 20.78 5.43 -9.09
N ILE A 87 20.05 4.33 -9.20
CA ILE A 87 18.67 4.18 -8.73
C ILE A 87 18.58 3.47 -7.37
N THR A 88 19.71 3.20 -6.72
CA THR A 88 19.76 2.46 -5.44
C THR A 88 18.90 3.11 -4.36
N THR A 89 18.92 4.44 -4.26
CA THR A 89 18.08 5.18 -3.29
C THR A 89 16.60 5.03 -3.59
N CYS A 90 16.19 5.05 -4.86
CA CYS A 90 14.80 4.83 -5.27
C CYS A 90 14.33 3.41 -4.93
N LEU A 91 15.18 2.41 -5.18
CA LEU A 91 14.87 1.03 -4.83
C LEU A 91 14.72 0.85 -3.31
N LYS A 92 15.63 1.43 -2.52
CA LYS A 92 15.53 1.40 -1.04
C LYS A 92 14.24 2.07 -0.56
N TRP A 93 13.89 3.21 -1.14
CA TRP A 93 12.63 3.89 -0.82
C TRP A 93 11.42 3.03 -1.19
N PHE A 94 11.40 2.45 -2.40
CA PHE A 94 10.32 1.59 -2.84
C PHE A 94 10.12 0.38 -1.90
N LEU A 95 11.20 -0.31 -1.54
CA LEU A 95 11.15 -1.45 -0.63
C LEU A 95 10.70 -1.04 0.78
N LYS A 96 11.12 0.14 1.26
CA LYS A 96 10.67 0.69 2.54
C LYS A 96 9.17 1.02 2.51
N CYS A 97 8.70 1.61 1.43
CA CYS A 97 7.28 1.88 1.21
C CYS A 97 6.46 0.58 1.18
N LEU A 98 6.96 -0.46 0.51
CA LEU A 98 6.32 -1.78 0.53
C LEU A 98 6.26 -2.36 1.96
N LEU A 99 7.37 -2.30 2.70
CA LEU A 99 7.44 -2.75 4.09
C LEU A 99 6.43 -2.02 4.98
N HIS A 100 6.33 -0.70 4.87
CA HIS A 100 5.36 0.08 5.63
C HIS A 100 3.91 -0.30 5.27
N SER A 101 3.64 -0.59 3.99
CA SER A 101 2.30 -1.03 3.56
C SER A 101 1.90 -2.38 4.15
N MET A 102 2.87 -3.27 4.37
CA MET A 102 2.68 -4.55 5.06
C MET A 102 2.46 -4.33 6.56
N ALA A 103 3.29 -3.50 7.20
CA ALA A 103 3.12 -3.16 8.62
C ALA A 103 1.75 -2.54 8.93
N GLN A 104 1.25 -1.64 8.07
CA GLN A 104 -0.09 -1.08 8.21
C GLN A 104 -1.18 -2.16 8.09
N THR A 105 -0.95 -3.18 7.28
CA THR A 105 -1.89 -4.29 7.16
C THR A 105 -1.87 -5.18 8.40
N ASP A 106 -0.69 -5.43 8.98
CA ASP A 106 -0.59 -6.15 10.26
C ASP A 106 -1.35 -5.43 11.38
N GLU A 107 -1.25 -4.10 11.46
CA GLU A 107 -2.03 -3.28 12.40
C GLU A 107 -3.54 -3.43 12.16
N THR A 108 -3.95 -3.37 10.90
CA THR A 108 -5.36 -3.52 10.50
C THR A 108 -5.90 -4.91 10.89
N ILE A 109 -5.14 -5.97 10.61
CA ILE A 109 -5.49 -7.34 10.95
C ILE A 109 -5.56 -7.51 12.47
N ALA A 110 -4.60 -6.96 13.22
CA ALA A 110 -4.59 -7.03 14.67
C ALA A 110 -5.86 -6.39 15.29
N THR A 111 -6.30 -5.23 14.77
CA THR A 111 -7.54 -4.58 15.21
C THR A 111 -8.77 -5.43 14.90
N ILE A 112 -8.84 -6.01 13.69
CA ILE A 112 -9.94 -6.91 13.31
C ILE A 112 -9.98 -8.13 14.23
N LEU A 113 -8.83 -8.76 14.51
CA LEU A 113 -8.75 -9.94 15.37
C LEU A 113 -9.18 -9.63 16.81
N LYS A 114 -8.80 -8.48 17.37
CA LYS A 114 -9.27 -8.03 18.68
C LYS A 114 -10.80 -7.94 18.72
N ARG A 115 -11.41 -7.37 17.68
CA ARG A 115 -12.87 -7.26 17.56
C ARG A 115 -13.54 -8.64 17.48
N VAL A 116 -13.01 -9.54 16.64
CA VAL A 116 -13.54 -10.91 16.52
C VAL A 116 -13.46 -11.63 17.87
N GLN A 117 -12.30 -11.59 18.53
CA GLN A 117 -12.09 -12.23 19.82
C GLN A 117 -13.03 -11.68 20.91
N PHE A 118 -13.28 -10.38 20.93
CA PHE A 118 -14.23 -9.77 21.87
C PHE A 118 -15.62 -10.36 21.71
N TRP A 119 -16.13 -10.42 20.48
CA TRP A 119 -17.47 -10.95 20.22
C TRP A 119 -17.57 -12.45 20.47
N GLU A 120 -16.53 -13.23 20.13
CA GLU A 120 -16.45 -14.65 20.46
C GLU A 120 -16.46 -14.92 21.98
N THR A 121 -15.73 -14.11 22.75
CA THR A 121 -15.67 -14.23 24.21
C THR A 121 -17.01 -13.88 24.87
N HIS A 122 -17.81 -13.01 24.26
CA HIS A 122 -19.05 -12.49 24.81
C HIS A 122 -20.31 -12.97 24.08
N LEU A 123 -20.25 -14.13 23.42
CA LEU A 123 -21.38 -14.71 22.67
C LEU A 123 -22.65 -14.89 23.52
N THR A 124 -22.50 -15.16 24.82
CA THR A 124 -23.62 -15.40 25.75
C THR A 124 -23.98 -14.15 26.56
N THR A 125 -23.33 -13.01 26.33
CA THR A 125 -23.59 -11.78 27.05
C THR A 125 -24.70 -10.99 26.35
N ASP A 126 -25.80 -10.75 27.05
CA ASP A 126 -26.90 -9.93 26.52
C ASP A 126 -26.55 -8.44 26.59
N PHE A 127 -26.17 -7.86 25.44
CA PHE A 127 -25.98 -6.42 25.30
C PHE A 127 -27.24 -5.73 24.78
N ASN A 128 -27.65 -4.64 25.42
CA ASN A 128 -28.69 -3.78 24.88
C ASN A 128 -28.18 -2.94 23.68
N LEU A 129 -29.10 -2.36 22.91
CA LEU A 129 -28.77 -1.59 21.69
C LEU A 129 -27.78 -0.44 21.92
N ARG A 130 -27.83 0.21 23.09
CA ARG A 130 -26.89 1.32 23.41
C ARG A 130 -25.49 0.78 23.70
N GLN A 131 -25.39 -0.34 24.40
CA GLN A 131 -24.11 -1.02 24.67
C GLN A 131 -23.48 -1.52 23.37
N GLN A 132 -24.24 -2.22 22.52
CA GLN A 132 -23.75 -2.68 21.21
C GLN A 132 -23.22 -1.53 20.35
N LYS A 133 -23.93 -0.39 20.34
CA LYS A 133 -23.49 0.79 19.62
C LYS A 133 -22.15 1.32 20.11
N ILE A 134 -21.96 1.42 21.44
CA ILE A 134 -20.69 1.88 22.02
C ILE A 134 -19.58 0.85 21.81
N LEU A 135 -19.88 -0.45 21.88
CA LEU A 135 -18.90 -1.50 21.64
C LEU A 135 -18.40 -1.51 20.19
N HIS A 136 -19.27 -1.38 19.19
CA HIS A 136 -18.82 -1.20 17.81
C HIS A 136 -17.91 0.02 17.66
N LEU A 137 -18.29 1.13 18.31
CA LEU A 137 -17.50 2.35 18.27
C LEU A 137 -16.11 2.18 18.91
N LEU A 138 -16.02 1.48 20.05
CA LEU A 138 -14.76 1.28 20.77
C LEU A 138 -13.86 0.20 20.14
N LEU A 139 -14.46 -0.78 19.45
CA LEU A 139 -13.74 -1.87 18.79
C LEU A 139 -13.32 -1.52 17.35
N ASP A 140 -13.82 -0.40 16.82
CA ASP A 140 -13.40 0.21 15.56
C ASP A 140 -12.56 1.48 15.82
N ASP A 141 -12.05 2.11 14.76
CA ASP A 141 -11.35 3.39 14.84
C ASP A 141 -12.35 4.56 15.05
N PHE A 142 -12.71 4.82 16.30
CA PHE A 142 -13.53 5.98 16.63
C PHE A 142 -12.72 7.27 16.78
N PHE A 143 -13.11 8.28 16.02
CA PHE A 143 -12.63 9.65 16.16
C PHE A 143 -13.76 10.59 16.60
N GLY A 144 -13.74 11.03 17.86
CA GLY A 144 -14.73 11.97 18.39
C GLY A 144 -14.72 12.08 19.92
N LYS A 145 -15.53 12.99 20.47
CA LYS A 145 -15.76 13.08 21.92
C LYS A 145 -17.05 12.35 22.27
N LEU A 146 -16.97 11.36 23.16
CA LEU A 146 -18.14 10.75 23.79
C LEU A 146 -18.74 11.76 24.78
N THR A 147 -19.80 12.45 24.38
CA THR A 147 -20.53 13.37 25.26
C THR A 147 -21.72 12.66 25.91
N VAL A 148 -21.82 12.76 27.23
CA VAL A 148 -22.96 12.23 27.99
C VAL A 148 -23.98 13.36 28.12
N SER A 149 -25.18 13.21 27.56
CA SER A 149 -26.32 14.03 27.97
C SER A 149 -26.86 13.46 29.29
N LYS A 150 -26.90 14.30 30.32
CA LYS A 150 -27.55 14.00 31.59
C LYS A 150 -29.06 14.03 31.43
#